data_AF-A0A820FJN6-F1
#
_entry.id   AF-A0A820FJN6-F1
#
_cell.length_a   1.000
_cell.length_b   1.000
_cell.length_c   1.000
_cell.angle_alpha   90.00
_cell.angle_beta   90.00
_cell.angle_gamma   90.00
#
_symmetry.space_group_name_H-M   'P 1'
#
loop_
_entity.id
_entity.type
_entity.pdbx_description
1 polymer ?
#
loop_
_entity_poly.entity_id
_entity_poly.type
_entity_poly.pdbx_seq_one_letter_code
_entity_poly.pdbx_strand_id
1 'polypeptide(L)'
;MSSTLIDPRRVLSNGTSERPDLVSITKTPDVLFQAHSAVLDMKFYTGNQFPSRYKNGAFAAFHGSWNRNNGTGYKIIFIPFDSNTNRPMGTYEDFVYGFLTNPSGPDTFGRPVGLLIMKDGSLLFTEDGNNRIYLVQYNQNTNTTNQL
;
A
#
# COMPACT_ATOMS: atom_id res chain seq x y z
N MET A 1 11.48 -23.88 3.68
CA MET A 1 10.43 -24.44 4.57
C MET A 1 9.30 -24.92 3.68
N SER A 2 8.80 -26.15 3.86
CA SER A 2 7.69 -26.66 3.05
C SER A 2 6.40 -25.94 3.42
N SER A 3 5.73 -25.32 2.45
CA SER A 3 4.45 -24.61 2.63
C SER A 3 3.32 -25.51 3.14
N THR A 4 3.49 -26.83 3.05
CA THR A 4 2.49 -27.83 3.42
C THR A 4 2.20 -27.92 4.91
N LEU A 5 3.02 -27.33 5.79
CA LEU A 5 2.84 -27.41 7.25
C LEU A 5 2.06 -26.23 7.85
N ILE A 6 1.83 -25.16 7.09
CA ILE A 6 1.09 -23.95 7.52
C ILE A 6 -0.02 -23.61 6.50
N ASP A 7 -0.57 -24.62 5.81
CA ASP A 7 -1.76 -24.39 5.00
C ASP A 7 -2.97 -24.33 5.94
N PRO A 8 -3.65 -23.17 6.07
CA PRO A 8 -4.83 -23.04 6.95
C PRO A 8 -6.01 -23.91 6.51
N ARG A 9 -5.96 -24.48 5.30
CA ARG A 9 -6.97 -25.42 4.79
C ARG A 9 -6.72 -26.87 5.21
N ARG A 10 -5.58 -27.17 5.84
CA ARG A 10 -5.30 -28.48 6.45
C ARG A 10 -5.97 -28.56 7.81
N VAL A 11 -7.21 -29.02 7.78
CA VAL A 11 -8.05 -29.23 8.95
C VAL A 11 -8.44 -30.71 9.06
N LEU A 12 -8.50 -31.21 10.29
CA LEU A 12 -9.12 -32.48 10.61
C LEU A 12 -10.61 -32.44 10.26
N SER A 13 -11.25 -33.60 10.20
CA SER A 13 -12.69 -33.72 9.90
C SER A 13 -13.61 -32.92 10.84
N ASN A 14 -13.11 -32.56 12.03
CA ASN A 14 -13.81 -31.72 13.01
C ASN A 14 -13.55 -30.20 12.84
N GLY A 15 -12.86 -29.78 11.76
CA GLY A 15 -12.54 -28.38 11.47
C GLY A 15 -11.35 -27.80 12.23
N THR A 16 -10.70 -28.58 13.10
CA THR A 16 -9.49 -28.13 13.82
C THR A 16 -8.27 -28.22 12.90
N SER A 17 -7.37 -27.24 12.95
CA SER A 17 -6.11 -27.30 12.19
C SER A 17 -5.31 -28.56 12.54
N GLU A 18 -4.68 -29.18 11.54
CA GLU A 18 -3.75 -30.29 11.75
C GLU A 18 -2.49 -29.89 12.54
N ARG A 19 -2.20 -28.59 12.66
CA ARG A 19 -1.05 -28.03 13.40
C ARG A 19 -1.48 -26.89 14.34
N PRO A 20 -2.25 -27.19 15.39
CA PRO A 20 -2.76 -26.16 16.32
C PRO A 20 -1.63 -25.44 17.07
N ASP A 21 -0.50 -26.12 17.27
CA ASP A 21 0.73 -25.56 17.83
C ASP A 21 1.26 -24.40 16.97
N LEU A 22 1.31 -24.57 15.65
CA LEU A 22 1.78 -23.54 14.72
C LEU A 22 0.76 -22.40 14.55
N VAL A 23 -0.53 -22.72 14.56
CA VAL A 23 -1.60 -21.71 14.54
C VAL A 23 -1.47 -20.80 15.77
N SER A 24 -1.21 -21.36 16.95
CA SER A 24 -1.12 -20.60 18.21
C SER A 24 0.01 -19.56 18.24
N ILE A 25 1.08 -19.75 17.45
CA ILE A 25 2.22 -18.84 17.37
C ILE A 25 2.19 -17.93 16.14
N THR A 26 1.19 -18.08 15.27
CA THR A 26 1.04 -17.25 14.07
C THR A 26 0.64 -15.84 14.47
N LYS A 27 1.32 -14.84 13.92
CA LYS A 27 0.98 -13.42 14.11
C LYS A 27 0.24 -12.89 12.90
N THR A 28 -0.89 -12.24 13.14
CA THR A 28 -1.60 -11.51 12.09
C THR A 28 -0.74 -10.33 11.61
N PRO A 29 -0.62 -10.10 10.30
CA PRO A 29 0.02 -8.88 9.79
C PRO A 29 -0.67 -7.63 10.34
N ASP A 30 0.11 -6.59 10.62
CA ASP A 30 -0.43 -5.34 11.19
C ASP A 30 -1.36 -4.60 10.22
N VAL A 31 -1.16 -4.77 8.90
CA VAL A 31 -2.02 -4.21 7.85
C VAL A 31 -2.26 -5.28 6.80
N LEU A 32 -3.52 -5.52 6.48
CA LEU A 32 -3.92 -6.43 5.40
C LEU A 32 -4.16 -5.62 4.13
N PHE A 33 -3.46 -5.96 3.05
CA PHE A 33 -3.72 -5.37 1.74
C PHE A 33 -4.74 -6.19 0.97
N GLN A 34 -5.51 -5.52 0.11
CA GLN A 34 -6.41 -6.20 -0.82
C GLN A 34 -5.61 -7.22 -1.65
N ALA A 35 -6.09 -8.46 -1.66
CA ALA A 35 -5.44 -9.58 -2.35
C ALA A 35 -5.15 -9.24 -3.81
N HIS A 36 -4.00 -9.70 -4.30
CA HIS A 36 -3.49 -9.47 -5.65
C HIS A 36 -3.07 -8.03 -5.98
N SER A 37 -2.98 -7.10 -5.01
CA SER A 37 -2.50 -5.73 -5.29
C SER A 37 -1.01 -5.61 -5.63
N ALA A 38 -0.23 -6.67 -5.39
CA ALA A 38 1.19 -6.79 -5.73
C ALA A 38 2.03 -5.60 -5.22
N VAL A 39 2.27 -5.54 -3.91
CA VAL A 39 3.10 -4.47 -3.31
C VAL A 39 4.57 -4.72 -3.64
N LEU A 40 5.22 -3.76 -4.32
CA LEU A 40 6.62 -3.91 -4.76
C LEU A 40 7.61 -3.05 -3.99
N ASP A 41 7.19 -1.90 -3.45
CA ASP A 41 8.03 -1.07 -2.58
C ASP A 41 7.19 -0.36 -1.52
N MET A 42 7.84 -0.02 -0.40
CA MET A 42 7.27 0.72 0.72
C MET A 42 8.34 1.64 1.33
N LYS A 43 7.93 2.85 1.73
CA LYS A 43 8.81 3.84 2.36
C LYS A 43 8.08 4.56 3.50
N PHE A 44 8.71 4.61 4.67
CA PHE A 44 8.27 5.46 5.77
C PHE A 44 8.49 6.93 5.42
N TYR A 45 7.57 7.79 5.88
CA TYR A 45 7.60 9.21 5.56
C TYR A 45 7.88 10.07 6.80
N THR A 46 9.05 10.71 6.81
CA THR A 46 9.47 11.65 7.86
C THR A 46 9.66 13.07 7.34
N GLY A 47 9.38 13.31 6.05
CA GLY A 47 9.48 14.62 5.41
C GLY A 47 8.39 15.58 5.86
N ASN A 48 8.48 16.84 5.40
CA ASN A 48 7.52 17.90 5.73
C ASN A 48 6.81 18.47 4.50
N GLN A 49 7.00 17.89 3.30
CA GLN A 49 6.40 18.39 2.07
C GLN A 49 4.90 18.13 1.99
N PHE A 50 4.46 16.92 2.32
CA PHE A 50 3.03 16.60 2.44
C PHE A 50 2.41 17.09 3.76
N PRO A 51 1.07 17.28 3.82
CA PRO A 51 0.36 17.62 5.05
C PRO A 51 0.75 16.75 6.25
N SER A 52 0.67 17.32 7.46
CA SER A 52 1.12 16.67 8.70
C SER A 52 0.53 15.28 8.95
N ARG A 53 -0.69 15.00 8.44
CA ARG A 53 -1.34 13.68 8.53
C ARG A 53 -0.51 12.54 7.91
N TYR A 54 0.37 12.84 6.97
CA TYR A 54 1.21 11.85 6.31
C TYR A 54 2.47 11.50 7.13
N LYS A 55 2.84 12.37 8.09
CA LYS A 55 4.07 12.25 8.84
C LYS A 55 4.05 11.02 9.73
N ASN A 56 5.18 10.31 9.76
CA ASN A 56 5.39 9.06 10.47
C ASN A 56 4.51 7.89 10.00
N GLY A 57 3.82 8.01 8.86
CA GLY A 57 3.20 6.88 8.18
C GLY A 57 4.11 6.27 7.13
N ALA A 58 3.54 5.44 6.25
CA ALA A 58 4.27 4.82 5.15
C ALA A 58 3.51 4.91 3.82
N PHE A 59 4.23 5.15 2.73
CA PHE A 59 3.72 4.99 1.37
C PHE A 59 4.07 3.60 0.84
N ALA A 60 3.18 2.98 0.07
CA ALA A 60 3.46 1.73 -0.63
C ALA A 60 2.98 1.77 -2.08
N ALA A 61 3.73 1.11 -2.97
CA ALA A 61 3.44 1.00 -4.39
C ALA A 61 2.72 -0.32 -4.68
N PHE A 62 1.46 -0.23 -5.07
CA PHE A 62 0.66 -1.37 -5.52
C PHE A 62 0.77 -1.47 -7.04
N HIS A 63 1.51 -2.46 -7.51
CA HIS A 63 1.79 -2.68 -8.93
C HIS A 63 0.59 -3.15 -9.74
N GLY A 64 -0.35 -3.83 -9.09
CA GLY A 64 -1.59 -4.28 -9.70
C GLY A 64 -1.65 -5.78 -9.97
N SER A 65 -2.89 -6.29 -9.97
CA SER A 65 -3.22 -7.70 -10.16
C SER A 65 -3.07 -8.16 -11.60
N TRP A 66 -2.47 -9.33 -11.84
CA TRP A 66 -2.52 -9.98 -13.16
C TRP A 66 -3.50 -11.16 -13.22
N ASN A 67 -3.81 -11.79 -12.08
CA ASN A 67 -4.63 -13.01 -11.99
C ASN A 67 -5.84 -12.80 -11.07
N ARG A 68 -6.73 -11.89 -11.48
CA ARG A 68 -7.99 -11.59 -10.78
C ARG A 68 -8.99 -11.05 -11.79
N ASN A 69 -10.27 -11.44 -11.68
CA ASN A 69 -11.32 -10.99 -12.60
C ASN A 69 -11.49 -9.46 -12.54
N ASN A 70 -11.64 -8.90 -11.35
CA ASN A 70 -11.70 -7.45 -11.17
C ASN A 70 -10.31 -6.94 -10.75
N GLY A 71 -9.78 -5.93 -11.43
CA GLY A 71 -8.46 -5.37 -11.14
C GLY A 71 -8.37 -4.78 -9.72
N THR A 72 -7.22 -4.95 -9.07
CA THR A 72 -6.89 -4.35 -7.76
C THR A 72 -5.45 -3.86 -7.74
N GLY A 73 -5.15 -2.82 -6.96
CA GLY A 73 -3.83 -2.20 -6.94
C GLY A 73 -3.75 -0.99 -7.87
N TYR A 74 -2.67 -0.89 -8.66
CA TYR A 74 -2.43 0.17 -9.63
C TYR A 74 -2.47 1.57 -9.01
N LYS A 75 -1.76 1.74 -7.90
CA LYS A 75 -1.80 2.98 -7.11
C LYS A 75 -0.64 3.07 -6.13
N ILE A 76 -0.39 4.28 -5.65
CA ILE A 76 0.32 4.53 -4.41
C ILE A 76 -0.71 4.69 -3.30
N ILE A 77 -0.51 3.98 -2.19
CA ILE A 77 -1.32 4.09 -0.97
C ILE A 77 -0.51 4.73 0.16
N PHE A 78 -1.22 5.21 1.17
CA PHE A 78 -0.65 5.65 2.43
C PHE A 78 -1.20 4.82 3.60
N ILE A 79 -0.33 4.41 4.50
CA ILE A 79 -0.61 3.66 5.73
C ILE A 79 -0.45 4.64 6.90
N PRO A 80 -1.54 5.06 7.56
CA PRO A 80 -1.46 5.92 8.72
C PRO A 80 -0.98 5.15 9.96
N PHE A 81 -0.22 5.84 10.79
CA PHE A 81 0.30 5.32 12.05
C PHE A 81 -0.32 6.11 13.21
N ASP A 82 -0.64 5.40 14.28
CA ASP A 82 -1.07 6.01 15.52
C ASP A 82 0.16 6.61 16.25
N SER A 83 0.09 7.90 16.55
CA SER A 83 1.21 8.65 17.11
C SER A 83 1.53 8.31 18.57
N ASN A 84 0.60 7.67 19.29
CA ASN A 84 0.81 7.29 20.69
C ASN A 84 1.48 5.92 20.81
N THR A 85 1.11 5.00 19.93
CA THR A 85 1.58 3.61 19.93
C THR A 85 2.73 3.35 18.96
N ASN A 86 2.96 4.26 18.00
CA ASN A 86 3.87 4.06 16.87
C ASN A 86 3.58 2.78 16.06
N ARG A 87 2.31 2.35 16.01
CA ARG A 87 1.84 1.20 15.22
C ARG A 87 0.96 1.67 14.07
N PRO A 88 0.92 0.95 12.94
CA PRO A 88 -0.03 1.26 11.87
C PRO A 88 -1.47 1.07 12.39
N MET A 89 -2.40 1.87 11.87
CA MET A 89 -3.81 1.85 12.28
C MET A 89 -4.60 0.64 11.71
N GLY A 90 -3.94 -0.30 11.04
CA GLY A 90 -4.57 -1.47 10.41
C GLY A 90 -5.25 -1.19 9.06
N THR A 91 -5.21 0.06 8.59
CA THR A 91 -5.85 0.49 7.35
C THR A 91 -4.84 1.16 6.41
N TYR A 92 -5.30 1.47 5.20
CA TYR A 92 -4.58 2.31 4.24
C TYR A 92 -5.58 3.13 3.42
N GLU A 93 -5.10 4.23 2.86
CA GLU A 93 -5.85 5.13 1.98
C GLU A 93 -5.16 5.30 0.63
N ASP A 94 -5.93 5.62 -0.41
CA ASP A 94 -5.37 5.91 -1.73
C ASP A 94 -4.66 7.28 -1.69
N PHE A 95 -3.44 7.35 -2.26
CA PHE A 95 -2.65 8.58 -2.33
C PHE A 95 -2.50 9.08 -3.78
N VAL A 96 -1.93 8.26 -4.67
CA VAL A 96 -1.91 8.51 -6.12
C VAL A 96 -2.57 7.33 -6.80
N TYR A 97 -3.70 7.53 -7.43
CA TYR A 97 -4.54 6.46 -7.98
C TYR A 97 -5.12 6.86 -9.33
N GLY A 98 -5.83 5.92 -9.96
CA GLY A 98 -6.45 6.11 -11.27
C GLY A 98 -5.73 5.38 -12.40
N PHE A 99 -4.59 4.73 -12.14
CA PHE A 99 -3.85 3.99 -13.17
C PHE A 99 -4.65 2.81 -13.75
N LEU A 100 -5.54 2.19 -12.97
CA LEU A 100 -6.48 1.19 -13.47
C LEU A 100 -7.63 1.91 -14.19
N THR A 101 -7.75 1.73 -15.50
CA THR A 101 -8.74 2.44 -16.33
C THR A 101 -10.03 1.65 -16.51
N ASN A 102 -9.97 0.33 -16.43
CA ASN A 102 -11.14 -0.54 -16.48
C ASN A 102 -11.10 -1.57 -15.33
N PRO A 103 -11.94 -1.41 -14.30
CA PRO A 103 -11.93 -2.32 -13.15
C PRO A 103 -12.36 -3.76 -13.45
N SER A 104 -13.02 -4.01 -14.58
CA SER A 104 -13.48 -5.34 -15.00
C SER A 104 -12.36 -6.22 -15.58
N GLY A 105 -11.14 -5.70 -15.67
CA GLY A 105 -9.94 -6.39 -16.14
C GLY A 105 -8.66 -5.67 -15.68
N PRO A 106 -7.47 -6.04 -16.18
CA PRO A 106 -6.21 -5.39 -15.82
C PRO A 106 -5.84 -4.22 -16.76
N ASP A 107 -6.80 -3.57 -17.44
CA ASP A 107 -6.49 -2.45 -18.34
C ASP A 107 -6.00 -1.25 -17.54
N THR A 108 -4.78 -0.80 -17.85
CA THR A 108 -4.08 0.20 -17.05
C THR A 108 -3.22 1.11 -17.93
N PHE A 109 -3.03 2.35 -17.49
CA PHE A 109 -2.03 3.24 -18.08
C PHE A 109 -0.71 3.30 -17.27
N GLY A 110 -0.52 2.49 -16.24
CA GLY A 110 0.75 2.46 -15.53
C GLY A 110 0.74 1.55 -14.31
N ARG A 111 1.92 1.06 -13.92
CA ARG A 111 2.06 0.07 -12.85
C ARG A 111 3.14 0.51 -11.87
N PRO A 112 2.78 1.11 -10.72
CA PRO A 112 3.75 1.64 -9.78
C PRO A 112 4.69 0.57 -9.21
N VAL A 113 5.99 0.87 -9.12
CA VAL A 113 7.02 -0.07 -8.65
C VAL A 113 7.81 0.52 -7.48
N GLY A 114 8.79 1.39 -7.75
CA GLY A 114 9.76 1.87 -6.77
C GLY A 114 9.36 3.22 -6.20
N LEU A 115 9.68 3.45 -4.93
CA LEU A 115 9.44 4.69 -4.20
C LEU A 115 10.75 5.31 -3.71
N LEU A 116 10.85 6.63 -3.76
CA LEU A 116 11.93 7.38 -3.15
C LEU A 116 11.39 8.66 -2.51
N ILE A 117 11.65 8.84 -1.21
CA ILE A 117 11.44 10.12 -0.54
C ILE A 117 12.67 10.99 -0.80
N MET A 118 12.46 12.12 -1.46
CA MET A 118 13.49 13.10 -1.77
C MET A 118 13.90 13.88 -0.52
N LYS A 119 15.05 14.57 -0.58
CA LYS A 119 15.56 15.38 0.54
C LYS A 119 14.59 16.48 0.98
N ASP A 120 13.83 17.04 0.05
CA ASP A 120 12.80 18.06 0.32
C ASP A 120 11.50 17.46 0.90
N GLY A 121 11.39 16.12 0.96
CA GLY A 121 10.20 15.40 1.38
C GLY A 121 9.22 15.08 0.25
N SER A 122 9.50 15.45 -1.00
CA SER A 122 8.66 15.03 -2.12
C SER A 122 8.78 13.52 -2.37
N LEU A 123 7.76 12.93 -2.99
CA LEU A 123 7.76 11.50 -3.34
C LEU A 123 8.05 11.36 -4.84
N LEU A 124 9.14 10.65 -5.16
CA LEU A 124 9.33 10.07 -6.48
C LEU A 124 8.78 8.65 -6.49
N PHE A 125 8.13 8.27 -7.59
CA PHE A 125 7.86 6.86 -7.86
C PHE A 125 8.06 6.52 -9.33
N THR A 126 8.38 5.26 -9.60
CA THR A 126 8.50 4.71 -10.94
C THR A 126 7.28 3.89 -11.32
N GLU A 127 7.00 3.79 -12.61
CA GLU A 127 6.11 2.77 -13.15
C GLU A 127 6.75 2.11 -14.39
N ASP A 128 6.60 0.80 -14.51
CA ASP A 128 7.28 0.00 -15.53
C ASP A 128 6.41 -0.29 -16.77
N GLY A 129 5.13 0.06 -16.74
CA GLY A 129 4.22 -0.10 -17.88
C GLY A 129 4.56 0.83 -19.04
N ASN A 130 5.00 2.06 -18.74
CA ASN A 130 5.35 3.08 -19.73
C ASN A 130 6.71 3.74 -19.49
N ASN A 131 7.56 3.14 -18.64
CA ASN A 131 8.91 3.62 -18.30
C ASN A 131 8.94 5.06 -17.79
N ARG A 132 7.99 5.44 -16.92
CA ARG A 132 7.90 6.79 -16.35
C ARG A 132 8.39 6.86 -14.92
N ILE A 133 8.85 8.06 -14.58
CA ILE A 133 9.13 8.47 -13.20
C ILE A 133 8.26 9.71 -12.94
N TYR A 134 7.53 9.68 -11.83
CA TYR A 134 6.66 10.76 -11.40
C TYR A 134 7.23 11.41 -10.15
N LEU A 135 7.10 12.74 -10.07
CA LEU A 135 7.37 13.53 -8.87
C LEU A 135 6.05 14.06 -8.31
N VAL A 136 5.80 13.75 -7.04
CA VAL A 136 4.63 14.22 -6.31
C VAL A 136 5.09 15.28 -5.31
N GLN A 137 4.61 16.51 -5.51
CA GLN A 137 4.85 17.65 -4.63
C GLN A 137 3.52 18.24 -4.20
N TYR A 138 3.46 18.70 -2.96
CA TYR A 138 2.31 19.41 -2.43
C TYR A 138 2.58 20.90 -2.45
N ASN A 139 1.80 21.62 -3.25
CA ASN A 139 1.84 23.08 -3.31
C ASN A 139 0.72 23.62 -2.44
N GLN A 140 1.07 24.25 -1.31
CA GLN A 140 0.10 24.99 -0.51
C GLN A 140 -0.33 26.22 -1.30
N ASN A 141 -1.51 26.20 -1.90
CA ASN A 141 -2.09 27.41 -2.49
C ASN A 141 -2.53 28.33 -1.34
N THR A 142 -1.70 29.32 -0.99
CA THR A 142 -1.98 30.28 0.09
C THR A 142 -2.94 31.41 -0.31
N ASN A 143 -3.79 31.20 -1.32
CA ASN A 143 -4.77 32.22 -1.74
C ASN A 143 -5.99 32.20 -0.80
N THR A 144 -5.82 32.73 0.40
CA THR A 144 -6.93 33.15 1.26
C THR A 144 -6.63 34.57 1.73
N THR A 145 -6.75 35.53 0.81
CA THR A 145 -6.81 36.95 1.16
C THR A 145 -8.22 37.23 1.65
N ASN A 146 -8.32 37.65 2.91
CA ASN A 146 -9.49 38.26 3.52
C ASN A 146 -10.25 39.16 2.54
N GLN A 147 -11.53 38.85 2.31
CA GLN A 147 -12.51 39.87 1.95
C GLN A 147 -13.42 40.06 3.16
N LEU A 148 -13.55 41.33 3.52
CA LEU A 148 -14.28 41.90 4.64
C LEU A 148 -15.78 41.56 4.61
#